data_AF-A0A504LTX2-F1
#
_entry.id   AF-A0A504LTX2-F1
#
_cell.length_a   1.000
_cell.length_b   1.000
_cell.length_c   1.000
_cell.angle_alpha   90.00
_cell.angle_beta   90.00
_cell.angle_gamma   90.00
#
_symmetry.space_group_name_H-M   'P 1'
#
loop_
_entity.id
_entity.type
_entity.pdbx_description
1 polymer ?
#
loop_
_entity_poly.entity_id
_entity_poly.type
_entity_poly.pdbx_seq_one_letter_code
_entity_poly.pdbx_strand_id
1 'polypeptide(L)'
;MGGSGAAAKVMAPSRRVASGLGQLANDVGTQGAAEALRPFNLESLAGSPASQVLTALTDVLCPDGGPIDEAIARSAMLETAAELAASGDVPFDALPPPALEAIFLGTIARSITAKLFNELAGGAVKLSSDTATLRSVENTLRDYIQGKVNDVFTASGRALASIPRAQIDSFVTAIYEGAFALLEAFGE
;
A
#
# COMPACT_ATOMS: atom_id res chain seq x y z
N MET A 1 -3.62 -24.22 15.08
CA MET A 1 -2.72 -23.14 15.54
C MET A 1 -1.42 -23.22 14.76
N GLY A 2 -1.22 -22.32 13.78
CA GLY A 2 -0.02 -22.32 12.93
C GLY A 2 0.06 -21.17 11.92
N GLY A 3 -0.78 -20.13 12.06
CA GLY A 3 -0.99 -19.11 11.02
C GLY A 3 -0.05 -17.90 11.10
N SER A 4 0.50 -17.59 12.26
CA SER A 4 1.26 -16.34 12.47
C SER A 4 2.63 -16.30 11.76
N GLY A 5 3.30 -17.46 11.63
CA GLY A 5 4.59 -17.54 10.93
C GLY A 5 4.50 -17.55 9.40
N ALA A 6 3.39 -18.05 8.85
CA ALA A 6 3.13 -18.04 7.41
C ALA A 6 2.69 -16.63 6.95
N ALA A 7 1.74 -16.01 7.65
CA ALA A 7 1.30 -14.64 7.37
C ALA A 7 2.47 -13.65 7.38
N ALA A 8 3.37 -13.73 8.37
CA ALA A 8 4.52 -12.83 8.48
C ALA A 8 5.53 -12.95 7.31
N LYS A 9 5.66 -14.13 6.69
CA LYS A 9 6.57 -14.39 5.56
C LYS A 9 5.99 -13.94 4.22
N VAL A 10 4.68 -14.09 4.04
CA VAL A 10 3.95 -13.74 2.81
C VAL A 10 3.74 -12.22 2.68
N MET A 11 3.87 -11.46 3.77
CA MET A 11 3.66 -10.00 3.77
C MET A 11 4.92 -9.15 3.50
N ALA A 12 6.09 -9.77 3.25
CA ALA A 12 7.35 -9.04 3.18
C ALA A 12 7.40 -7.94 2.10
N PRO A 13 6.85 -8.12 0.88
CA PRO A 13 6.86 -7.07 -0.14
C PRO A 13 5.91 -5.91 0.16
N SER A 14 4.66 -6.18 0.57
CA SER A 14 3.71 -5.12 0.97
C SER A 14 4.23 -4.32 2.18
N ARG A 15 4.90 -4.98 3.13
CA ARG A 15 5.58 -4.29 4.25
C ARG A 15 6.75 -3.45 3.79
N ARG A 16 7.54 -3.94 2.82
CA ARG A 16 8.63 -3.16 2.22
C ARG A 16 8.08 -1.90 1.56
N VAL A 17 7.02 -2.00 0.76
CA VAL A 17 6.35 -0.84 0.16
C VAL A 17 5.80 0.10 1.23
N ALA A 18 5.06 -0.39 2.21
CA ALA A 18 4.50 0.44 3.27
C ALA A 18 5.58 1.17 4.09
N SER A 19 6.67 0.48 4.44
CA SER A 19 7.79 1.10 5.16
C SER A 19 8.57 2.09 4.29
N GLY A 20 8.80 1.79 3.02
CA GLY A 20 9.50 2.67 2.08
C GLY A 20 8.71 3.94 1.79
N LEU A 21 7.42 3.81 1.49
CA LEU A 21 6.54 4.96 1.26
C LEU A 21 6.30 5.77 2.54
N GLY A 22 6.18 5.11 3.69
CA GLY A 22 6.08 5.78 4.99
C GLY A 22 7.31 6.63 5.32
N GLN A 23 8.50 6.07 5.11
CA GLN A 23 9.75 6.80 5.26
C GLN A 23 9.88 7.93 4.24
N LEU A 24 9.53 7.70 2.99
CA LEU A 24 9.59 8.74 1.97
C LEU A 24 8.67 9.92 2.32
N ALA A 25 7.45 9.67 2.80
CA ALA A 25 6.53 10.72 3.25
C ALA A 25 7.15 11.58 4.37
N ASN A 26 7.78 10.92 5.35
CA ASN A 26 8.50 11.59 6.44
C ASN A 26 9.58 12.52 5.89
N ASP A 27 10.39 11.97 5.00
CA ASP A 27 11.60 12.59 4.53
C ASP A 27 11.25 13.79 3.63
N VAL A 28 10.19 13.70 2.81
CA VAL A 28 9.71 14.88 2.06
C VAL A 28 9.27 16.00 3.01
N GLY A 29 8.54 15.67 4.08
CA GLY A 29 8.06 16.65 5.05
C GLY A 29 9.16 17.32 5.90
N THR A 30 10.30 16.66 6.08
CA THR A 30 11.38 17.12 6.98
C THR A 30 12.59 17.71 6.25
N GLN A 31 12.96 17.16 5.09
CA GLN A 31 14.16 17.53 4.33
C GLN A 31 13.87 17.89 2.86
N GLY A 32 12.62 17.77 2.40
CA GLY A 32 12.21 18.10 1.03
C GLY A 32 12.34 16.94 0.05
N ALA A 33 11.70 17.06 -1.12
CA ALA A 33 11.55 15.99 -2.10
C ALA A 33 12.87 15.40 -2.63
N ALA A 34 13.85 16.26 -2.97
CA ALA A 34 15.12 15.81 -3.51
C ALA A 34 15.94 14.99 -2.50
N GLU A 35 16.08 15.45 -1.26
CA GLU A 35 16.79 14.72 -0.22
C GLU A 35 16.06 13.43 0.18
N ALA A 36 14.72 13.44 0.15
CA ALA A 36 13.91 12.25 0.42
C ALA A 36 14.05 11.15 -0.65
N LEU A 37 14.29 11.53 -1.91
CA LEU A 37 14.48 10.60 -3.03
C LEU A 37 15.93 10.11 -3.16
N ARG A 38 16.88 10.78 -2.52
CA ARG A 38 18.32 10.47 -2.60
C ARG A 38 18.68 9.05 -2.13
N PRO A 39 18.09 8.46 -1.07
CA PRO A 39 18.35 7.07 -0.71
C PRO A 39 17.97 6.05 -1.79
N PHE A 40 17.10 6.44 -2.72
CA PHE A 40 16.67 5.63 -3.86
C PHE A 40 17.45 5.94 -5.14
N ASN A 41 18.41 6.88 -5.11
CA ASN A 41 19.09 7.46 -6.27
C ASN A 41 18.13 8.11 -7.28
N LEU A 42 17.06 8.75 -6.78
CA LEU A 42 16.01 9.39 -7.58
C LEU A 42 15.93 10.90 -7.36
N GLU A 43 16.94 11.52 -6.74
CA GLU A 43 16.94 12.95 -6.38
C GLU A 43 16.73 13.87 -7.60
N SER A 44 17.19 13.46 -8.78
CA SER A 44 17.00 14.22 -10.02
C SER A 44 15.55 14.24 -10.51
N LEU A 45 14.69 13.35 -10.00
CA LEU A 45 13.27 13.28 -10.34
C LEU A 45 12.39 14.10 -9.39
N ALA A 46 12.94 14.84 -8.43
CA ALA A 46 12.13 15.60 -7.47
C ALA A 46 11.14 16.58 -8.13
N GLY A 47 11.55 17.24 -9.23
CA GLY A 47 10.68 18.12 -10.01
C GLY A 47 9.93 17.42 -11.16
N SER A 48 10.10 16.10 -11.30
CA SER A 48 9.36 15.31 -12.29
C SER A 48 7.90 15.11 -11.88
N PRO A 49 7.03 14.71 -12.82
CA PRO A 49 5.65 14.36 -12.50
C PRO A 49 5.57 13.26 -11.43
N ALA A 50 4.63 13.37 -10.50
CA ALA A 50 4.48 12.44 -9.38
C ALA A 50 4.25 11.01 -9.83
N SER A 51 3.51 10.79 -10.92
CA SER A 51 3.34 9.45 -11.52
C SER A 51 4.67 8.84 -11.97
N GLN A 52 5.58 9.65 -12.53
CA GLN A 52 6.90 9.20 -12.97
C GLN A 52 7.78 8.84 -11.77
N VAL A 53 7.75 9.64 -10.71
CA VAL A 53 8.47 9.35 -9.46
C VAL A 53 7.95 8.06 -8.82
N LEU A 54 6.62 7.87 -8.76
CA LEU A 54 6.02 6.65 -8.23
C LEU A 54 6.41 5.41 -9.06
N THR A 55 6.47 5.55 -10.38
CA THR A 55 6.91 4.48 -11.28
C THR A 55 8.37 4.11 -11.01
N ALA A 56 9.26 5.09 -10.89
CA ALA A 56 10.67 4.84 -10.58
C ALA A 56 10.86 4.22 -9.17
N LEU A 57 10.09 4.68 -8.18
CA LEU A 57 10.06 4.08 -6.85
C LEU A 57 9.58 2.62 -6.88
N THR A 58 8.66 2.29 -7.78
CA THR A 58 8.18 0.92 -7.97
C THR A 58 9.33 0.01 -8.37
N ASP A 59 10.16 0.43 -9.32
CA ASP A 59 11.28 -0.38 -9.81
C ASP A 59 12.36 -0.59 -8.73
N VAL A 60 12.49 0.34 -7.79
CA VAL A 60 13.43 0.25 -6.65
C VAL A 60 12.88 -0.59 -5.49
N LEU A 61 11.60 -0.41 -5.14
CA LEU A 61 10.96 -1.08 -4.00
C LEU A 61 10.50 -2.51 -4.34
N CYS A 62 10.14 -2.74 -5.60
CA CYS A 62 9.57 -3.97 -6.14
C CYS A 62 10.25 -4.34 -7.48
N PRO A 63 11.54 -4.74 -7.45
CA PRO A 63 12.27 -5.09 -8.67
C PRO A 63 11.64 -6.28 -9.43
N ASP A 64 11.89 -6.37 -10.73
CA ASP A 64 11.37 -7.50 -11.51
C ASP A 64 12.05 -8.83 -11.12
N GLY A 65 11.28 -9.92 -11.12
CA GLY A 65 11.77 -11.26 -10.79
C GLY A 65 11.57 -11.71 -9.34
N GLY A 66 10.87 -10.91 -8.53
CA GLY A 66 10.46 -11.28 -7.17
C GLY A 66 9.32 -12.30 -7.08
N PRO A 67 8.91 -12.67 -5.85
CA PRO A 67 7.76 -13.53 -5.60
C PRO A 67 6.44 -12.90 -6.09
N ILE A 68 5.37 -13.69 -6.19
CA ILE A 68 4.02 -13.22 -6.60
C ILE A 68 3.57 -11.99 -5.78
N ASP A 69 3.87 -11.99 -4.48
CA ASP A 69 3.58 -10.86 -3.58
C ASP A 69 4.26 -9.54 -4.01
N GLU A 70 5.45 -9.63 -4.63
CA GLU A 70 6.17 -8.49 -5.20
C GLU A 70 5.51 -7.99 -6.48
N ALA A 71 5.06 -8.89 -7.35
CA ALA A 71 4.29 -8.52 -8.55
C ALA A 71 2.97 -7.81 -8.17
N ILE A 72 2.30 -8.26 -7.12
CA ILE A 72 1.08 -7.63 -6.58
C ILE A 72 1.37 -6.22 -6.05
N ALA A 73 2.44 -6.07 -5.27
CA ALA A 73 2.86 -4.77 -4.76
C ALA A 73 3.26 -3.82 -5.90
N ARG A 74 3.97 -4.34 -6.91
CA ARG A 74 4.33 -3.61 -8.13
C ARG A 74 3.10 -3.12 -8.88
N SER A 75 2.11 -3.97 -9.13
CA SER A 75 0.86 -3.60 -9.79
C SER A 75 0.12 -2.49 -9.04
N ALA A 76 0.02 -2.59 -7.71
CA ALA A 76 -0.64 -1.57 -6.90
C ALA A 76 0.03 -0.18 -7.01
N MET A 77 1.37 -0.13 -7.03
CA MET A 77 2.10 1.12 -7.21
C MET A 77 1.92 1.69 -8.62
N LEU A 78 1.99 0.85 -9.66
CA LEU A 78 1.78 1.27 -11.05
C LEU A 78 0.35 1.76 -11.31
N GLU A 79 -0.66 1.11 -10.73
CA GLU A 79 -2.05 1.55 -10.85
C GLU A 79 -2.24 2.92 -10.18
N THR A 80 -1.60 3.15 -9.03
CA THR A 80 -1.64 4.47 -8.37
C THR A 80 -0.95 5.54 -9.21
N ALA A 81 0.18 5.21 -9.85
CA ALA A 81 0.85 6.10 -10.80
C ALA A 81 -0.06 6.43 -12.00
N ALA A 82 -0.74 5.44 -12.57
CA ALA A 82 -1.66 5.62 -13.68
C ALA A 82 -2.86 6.50 -13.32
N GLU A 83 -3.40 6.35 -12.10
CA GLU A 83 -4.48 7.19 -11.58
C GLU A 83 -4.04 8.65 -11.42
N LEU A 84 -2.84 8.88 -10.88
CA LEU A 84 -2.26 10.23 -10.79
C LEU A 84 -2.14 10.87 -12.17
N ALA A 85 -1.57 10.14 -13.14
CA ALA A 85 -1.43 10.60 -14.51
C ALA A 85 -2.79 10.98 -15.14
N ALA A 86 -3.84 10.19 -14.87
CA ALA A 86 -5.19 10.42 -15.39
C ALA A 86 -5.92 11.59 -14.70
N SER A 87 -5.66 11.82 -13.41
CA SER A 87 -6.34 12.85 -12.59
C SER A 87 -5.77 14.27 -12.71
N GLY A 88 -4.70 14.46 -13.48
CA GLY A 88 -3.98 15.73 -13.60
C GLY A 88 -2.70 15.71 -12.78
N ASP A 89 -1.68 15.05 -13.34
CA ASP A 89 -0.37 14.89 -12.73
C ASP A 89 0.29 16.24 -12.39
N VAL A 90 1.04 16.26 -11.29
CA VAL A 90 1.74 17.45 -10.80
C VAL A 90 3.19 17.13 -10.49
N PRO A 91 4.10 18.12 -10.50
CA PRO A 91 5.46 17.92 -10.01
C PRO A 91 5.46 17.33 -8.59
N PHE A 92 6.33 16.35 -8.35
CA PHE A 92 6.37 15.65 -7.08
C PHE A 92 6.76 16.58 -5.91
N ASP A 93 7.67 17.52 -6.13
CA ASP A 93 8.05 18.56 -5.17
C ASP A 93 6.97 19.63 -4.94
N ALA A 94 5.95 19.71 -5.80
CA ALA A 94 4.80 20.59 -5.65
C ALA A 94 3.65 19.94 -4.87
N LEU A 95 3.72 18.63 -4.56
CA LEU A 95 2.71 17.96 -3.75
C LEU A 95 2.78 18.44 -2.30
N PRO A 96 1.68 18.97 -1.75
CA PRO A 96 1.65 19.28 -0.32
C PRO A 96 1.72 17.97 0.48
N PRO A 97 2.36 17.96 1.67
CA PRO A 97 2.55 16.74 2.45
C PRO A 97 1.28 15.90 2.65
N PRO A 98 0.08 16.48 2.93
CA PRO A 98 -1.14 15.69 3.07
C PRO A 98 -1.59 14.98 1.77
N ALA A 99 -1.33 15.57 0.60
CA ALA A 99 -1.65 14.94 -0.67
C ALA A 99 -0.69 13.77 -0.96
N LEU A 100 0.59 13.97 -0.67
CA LEU A 100 1.60 12.93 -0.79
C LEU A 100 1.31 11.75 0.15
N GLU A 101 0.95 12.03 1.40
CA GLU A 101 0.51 11.03 2.36
C GLU A 101 -0.72 10.25 1.86
N ALA A 102 -1.74 10.93 1.34
CA ALA A 102 -2.92 10.28 0.79
C ALA A 102 -2.59 9.33 -0.37
N ILE A 103 -1.68 9.71 -1.27
CA ILE A 103 -1.21 8.87 -2.38
C ILE A 103 -0.53 7.60 -1.85
N PHE A 104 0.36 7.74 -0.87
CA PHE A 104 1.08 6.61 -0.31
C PHE A 104 0.17 5.68 0.49
N LEU A 105 -0.76 6.22 1.27
CA LEU A 105 -1.77 5.45 1.98
C LEU A 105 -2.66 4.67 1.01
N GLY A 106 -3.12 5.31 -0.06
CA GLY A 106 -3.89 4.66 -1.13
C GLY A 106 -3.12 3.51 -1.78
N THR A 107 -1.82 3.70 -2.01
CA THR A 107 -0.94 2.66 -2.56
C THR A 107 -0.83 1.44 -1.62
N ILE A 108 -0.65 1.69 -0.32
CA ILE A 108 -0.58 0.65 0.71
C ILE A 108 -1.90 -0.12 0.77
N ALA A 109 -3.02 0.59 0.85
CA ALA A 109 -4.36 0.01 0.87
C ALA A 109 -4.60 -0.89 -0.36
N ARG A 110 -4.21 -0.42 -1.55
CA ARG A 110 -4.32 -1.17 -2.80
C ARG A 110 -3.46 -2.43 -2.79
N SER A 111 -2.21 -2.35 -2.33
CA SER A 111 -1.33 -3.52 -2.23
C SER A 111 -1.90 -4.61 -1.31
N ILE A 112 -2.41 -4.22 -0.14
CA ILE A 112 -3.03 -5.16 0.82
C ILE A 112 -4.28 -5.79 0.19
N THR A 113 -5.12 -4.97 -0.45
CA THR A 113 -6.36 -5.42 -1.11
C THR A 113 -6.08 -6.41 -2.23
N ALA A 114 -5.14 -6.11 -3.13
CA ALA A 114 -4.78 -6.96 -4.26
C ALA A 114 -4.20 -8.31 -3.81
N LYS A 115 -3.41 -8.32 -2.73
CA LYS A 115 -2.88 -9.54 -2.12
C LYS A 115 -3.99 -10.44 -1.57
N LEU A 116 -4.93 -9.83 -0.86
CA LEU A 116 -6.06 -10.53 -0.28
C LEU A 116 -6.91 -11.20 -1.37
N PHE A 117 -7.18 -10.51 -2.50
CA PHE A 117 -7.86 -11.13 -3.64
C PHE A 117 -7.07 -12.26 -4.30
N ASN A 118 -5.74 -12.12 -4.43
CA ASN A 118 -4.91 -13.19 -4.96
C ASN A 118 -5.04 -14.49 -4.13
N GLU A 119 -5.13 -14.37 -2.81
CA GLU A 119 -5.32 -15.53 -1.93
C GLU A 119 -6.74 -16.12 -1.99
N LEU A 120 -7.75 -15.28 -2.14
CA LEU A 120 -9.12 -15.72 -2.41
C LEU A 120 -9.20 -16.54 -3.71
N ALA A 121 -8.60 -16.02 -4.78
CA ALA A 121 -8.52 -16.71 -6.07
C ALA A 121 -7.71 -18.01 -6.00
N GLY A 122 -6.69 -18.06 -5.14
CA GLY A 122 -5.89 -19.25 -4.84
C GLY A 122 -6.62 -20.33 -4.01
N GLY A 123 -7.85 -20.07 -3.58
CA GLY A 123 -8.68 -21.03 -2.85
C GLY A 123 -8.47 -21.04 -1.33
N ALA A 124 -7.87 -20.00 -0.75
CA ALA A 124 -7.70 -19.88 0.71
C ALA A 124 -9.04 -19.76 1.47
N VAL A 125 -10.08 -19.24 0.81
CA VAL A 125 -11.45 -19.12 1.35
C VAL A 125 -12.44 -19.55 0.26
N LYS A 126 -13.36 -20.46 0.57
CA LYS A 126 -14.45 -20.84 -0.35
C LYS A 126 -15.57 -19.81 -0.29
N LEU A 127 -15.50 -18.80 -1.16
CA LEU A 127 -16.62 -17.88 -1.37
C LEU A 127 -17.64 -18.45 -2.35
N SER A 128 -18.88 -17.96 -2.25
CA SER A 128 -19.93 -18.22 -3.24
C SER A 128 -19.45 -17.90 -4.66
N SER A 129 -19.80 -18.75 -5.63
CA SER A 129 -19.50 -18.53 -7.06
C SER A 129 -20.33 -17.41 -7.69
N ASP A 130 -21.22 -16.78 -6.94
CA ASP A 130 -22.03 -15.67 -7.43
C ASP A 130 -21.20 -14.38 -7.58
N THR A 131 -21.13 -13.89 -8.81
CA THR A 131 -20.35 -12.70 -9.18
C THR A 131 -20.82 -11.42 -8.47
N ALA A 132 -22.11 -11.29 -8.13
CA ALA A 132 -22.62 -10.13 -7.41
C ALA A 132 -22.19 -10.15 -5.94
N THR A 133 -22.26 -11.32 -5.31
CA THR A 133 -21.76 -11.58 -3.96
C THR A 133 -20.26 -11.32 -3.88
N LEU A 134 -19.48 -11.84 -4.84
CA LEU A 134 -18.04 -11.58 -4.91
C LEU A 134 -17.77 -10.07 -4.96
N ARG A 135 -18.37 -9.32 -5.90
CA ARG A 135 -18.18 -7.87 -6.00
C ARG A 135 -18.57 -7.10 -4.72
N SER A 136 -19.62 -7.54 -4.02
CA SER A 136 -20.02 -6.95 -2.75
C SER A 136 -18.97 -7.17 -1.67
N VAL A 137 -18.42 -8.38 -1.58
CA VAL A 137 -17.30 -8.71 -0.70
C VAL A 137 -16.08 -7.88 -1.09
N GLU A 138 -15.82 -7.71 -2.39
CA GLU A 138 -14.67 -6.94 -2.85
C GLU A 138 -14.74 -5.47 -2.42
N ASN A 139 -15.90 -4.85 -2.59
CA ASN A 139 -16.12 -3.46 -2.18
C ASN A 139 -16.03 -3.32 -0.66
N THR A 140 -16.64 -4.22 0.10
CA THR A 140 -16.62 -4.18 1.57
C THR A 140 -15.18 -4.27 2.10
N LEU A 141 -14.37 -5.16 1.53
CA LEU A 141 -12.96 -5.29 1.90
C LEU A 141 -12.16 -4.03 1.58
N ARG A 142 -12.37 -3.46 0.40
CA ARG A 142 -11.70 -2.23 -0.01
C ARG A 142 -12.04 -1.08 0.94
N ASP A 143 -13.33 -0.92 1.26
CA ASP A 143 -13.82 0.12 2.16
C ASP A 143 -13.28 -0.10 3.59
N TYR A 144 -13.25 -1.35 4.07
CA TYR A 144 -12.66 -1.70 5.36
C TYR A 144 -11.17 -1.36 5.40
N ILE A 145 -10.39 -1.79 4.41
CA ILE A 145 -8.95 -1.57 4.34
C ILE A 145 -8.65 -0.08 4.25
N GLN A 146 -9.32 0.66 3.37
CA GLN A 146 -9.18 2.11 3.27
C GLN A 146 -9.57 2.82 4.57
N GLY A 147 -10.66 2.41 5.21
CA GLY A 147 -11.09 2.90 6.50
C GLY A 147 -10.01 2.70 7.57
N LYS A 148 -9.45 1.48 7.69
CA LYS A 148 -8.39 1.19 8.66
C LYS A 148 -7.10 1.97 8.39
N VAL A 149 -6.68 2.06 7.13
CA VAL A 149 -5.54 2.87 6.67
C VAL A 149 -5.73 4.33 7.07
N ASN A 150 -6.91 4.90 6.87
CA ASN A 150 -7.24 6.27 7.29
C ASN A 150 -7.41 6.43 8.81
N ASP A 151 -7.97 5.43 9.51
CA ASP A 151 -8.23 5.46 10.95
C ASP A 151 -6.93 5.49 11.74
N VAL A 152 -5.95 4.64 11.39
CA VAL A 152 -4.65 4.68 12.04
C VAL A 152 -3.94 6.00 11.77
N PHE A 153 -4.23 6.63 10.65
CA PHE A 153 -3.73 7.96 10.35
C PHE A 153 -4.37 9.05 11.23
N THR A 154 -5.69 9.04 11.31
CA THR A 154 -6.47 10.06 12.02
C THR A 154 -6.35 9.90 13.54
N ALA A 155 -6.39 8.67 14.04
CA ALA A 155 -6.35 8.34 15.46
C ALA A 155 -4.96 8.52 16.10
N SER A 156 -3.89 8.47 15.29
CA SER A 156 -2.54 8.68 15.82
C SER A 156 -2.25 10.16 16.13
N GLY A 157 -3.05 11.11 15.59
CA GLY A 157 -2.81 12.55 15.72
C GLY A 157 -1.43 12.97 15.21
N ARG A 158 -0.87 12.17 14.29
CA ARG A 158 0.54 12.06 13.95
C ARG A 158 0.64 11.86 12.45
N ALA A 159 1.45 12.66 11.78
CA ALA A 159 1.81 12.44 10.37
C ALA A 159 2.41 11.04 10.19
N LEU A 160 2.31 10.43 9.00
CA LEU A 160 2.87 9.10 8.66
C LEU A 160 4.34 9.03 9.09
N ALA A 161 4.98 10.18 8.91
CA ALA A 161 6.29 10.60 9.38
C ALA A 161 6.69 10.14 10.78
N SER A 162 5.75 10.13 11.71
CA SER A 162 6.00 9.88 13.14
C SER A 162 5.60 8.48 13.60
N ILE A 163 5.15 7.62 12.68
CA ILE A 163 4.87 6.21 12.96
C ILE A 163 6.18 5.43 12.81
N PRO A 164 6.71 4.82 13.88
CA PRO A 164 7.91 3.99 13.80
C PRO A 164 7.70 2.83 12.81
N ARG A 165 8.75 2.44 12.08
CA ARG A 165 8.69 1.32 11.12
C ARG A 165 8.09 0.04 11.71
N ALA A 166 8.42 -0.28 12.96
CA ALA A 166 7.86 -1.43 13.67
C ALA A 166 6.33 -1.33 13.89
N GLN A 167 5.79 -0.12 14.02
CA GLN A 167 4.34 0.11 14.08
C GLN A 167 3.68 0.01 12.71
N ILE A 168 4.34 0.45 11.63
CA ILE A 168 3.85 0.22 10.26
C ILE A 168 3.68 -1.28 9.98
N ASP A 169 4.65 -2.09 10.41
CA ASP A 169 4.59 -3.55 10.28
C ASP A 169 3.43 -4.16 11.07
N SER A 170 3.27 -3.77 12.33
CA SER A 170 2.14 -4.22 13.17
C SER A 170 0.80 -3.80 12.58
N PHE A 171 0.75 -2.62 11.98
CA PHE A 171 -0.47 -2.05 11.42
C PHE A 171 -0.93 -2.79 10.17
N VAL A 172 -0.02 -2.98 9.21
CA VAL A 172 -0.31 -3.72 7.98
C VAL A 172 -0.75 -5.16 8.31
N THR A 173 -0.12 -5.78 9.32
CA THR A 173 -0.52 -7.11 9.83
C THR A 173 -1.94 -7.09 10.39
N ALA A 174 -2.28 -6.11 11.25
CA ALA A 174 -3.60 -6.01 11.86
C ALA A 174 -4.73 -5.75 10.84
N ILE A 175 -4.49 -4.92 9.83
CA ILE A 175 -5.47 -4.71 8.73
C ILE A 175 -5.76 -6.02 8.03
N TYR A 176 -4.71 -6.78 7.73
CA TYR A 176 -4.83 -8.01 6.99
C TYR A 176 -5.54 -9.10 7.81
N GLU A 177 -5.20 -9.27 9.09
CA GLU A 177 -5.92 -10.19 9.99
C GLU A 177 -7.40 -9.81 10.11
N GLY A 178 -7.72 -8.52 10.22
CA GLY A 178 -9.09 -8.03 10.27
C GLY A 178 -9.86 -8.24 8.96
N ALA A 179 -9.22 -8.02 7.81
CA ALA A 179 -9.80 -8.28 6.50
C ALA A 179 -10.03 -9.78 6.26
N PHE A 180 -9.14 -10.64 6.74
CA PHE A 180 -9.30 -12.09 6.69
C PHE A 180 -10.45 -12.57 7.58
N ALA A 181 -10.58 -12.05 8.80
CA ALA A 181 -11.71 -12.36 9.67
C ALA A 181 -13.06 -11.91 9.05
N LEU A 182 -13.08 -10.76 8.36
CA LEU A 182 -14.24 -10.29 7.61
C LEU A 182 -14.60 -11.24 6.46
N LEU A 183 -13.59 -11.77 5.76
CA LEU A 183 -13.76 -12.80 4.74
C LEU A 183 -14.30 -14.12 5.28
N GLU A 184 -13.79 -14.60 6.42
CA GLU A 184 -14.30 -15.81 7.07
C GLU A 184 -15.79 -15.66 7.42
N ALA A 185 -16.20 -14.49 7.92
CA ALA A 185 -17.60 -14.19 8.22
C ALA A 185 -18.54 -14.17 7.00
N PHE A 186 -18.00 -13.97 5.78
CA PHE A 186 -18.76 -14.10 4.53
C PHE A 186 -18.82 -15.54 3.99
N GLY A 187 -17.96 -16.43 4.50
CA GLY A 187 -17.90 -17.84 4.10
C GLY A 187 -18.71 -18.79 4.99
N GLU A 188 -19.22 -18.32 6.13
CA GLU A 188 -20.21 -19.01 6.99
C GLU A 188 -21.64 -18.85 6.46
#